data_AF-X1I5N5-F1
#
_entry.id   AF-X1I5N5-F1
#
_cell.length_a   1.000
_cell.length_b   1.000
_cell.length_c   1.000
_cell.angle_alpha   90.00
_cell.angle_beta   90.00
_cell.angle_gamma   90.00
#
_symmetry.space_group_name_H-M   'P 1'
#
loop_
_entity.id
_entity.type
_entity.pdbx_description
1 polymer ?
#
loop_
_entity_poly.entity_id
_entity_poly.type
_entity_poly.pdbx_seq_one_letter_code
_entity_poly.pdbx_strand_id
1 'polypeptide(L)'
;IKDEGDILEIVFAPEQFSQIKENIERIGYSPELFELTMIPQTTVPLEEKEALQMLRLMDALEDSEEVQKVYNGVEYESRKGTARYFDGTLVGTSLGLNQLLERFVRFSGCSLNAGVKAVTENPAKILSIQNRKGKIESGKDADLVILDEDWSVWSTIVEGKVVFHK
;
A
#
# COMPACT_ATOMS: atom_id res chain seq x y z
N ILE A 1 14.48 16.23 16.98
CA ILE A 1 15.81 16.48 16.39
C ILE A 1 16.69 15.34 16.84
N LYS A 2 17.17 14.52 15.90
CA LYS A 2 18.21 13.52 16.12
C LYS A 2 19.46 13.97 15.37
N ASP A 3 20.61 13.78 16.00
CA ASP A 3 21.91 14.16 15.47
C ASP A 3 22.70 12.87 15.20
N GLU A 4 22.95 12.58 13.92
CA GLU A 4 23.74 11.44 13.46
C GLU A 4 25.10 11.90 12.89
N GLY A 5 25.67 12.97 13.46
CA GLY A 5 27.01 13.46 13.15
C GLY A 5 27.05 14.32 11.89
N ASP A 6 26.83 13.69 10.73
CA ASP A 6 26.86 14.37 9.42
C ASP A 6 25.45 14.76 8.95
N ILE A 7 24.41 14.15 9.54
CA ILE A 7 22.99 14.35 9.20
C ILE A 7 22.20 14.75 10.44
N LEU A 8 21.44 15.85 10.32
CA LEU A 8 20.51 16.32 11.34
C LEU A 8 19.07 15.99 10.91
N GLU A 9 18.45 15.02 11.58
CA GLU A 9 17.05 14.65 11.32
C GLU A 9 16.10 15.51 12.18
N ILE A 10 15.26 16.31 11.53
CA ILE A 10 14.27 17.16 12.18
C ILE A 10 12.87 16.69 11.79
N VAL A 11 12.18 16.03 12.73
CA VAL A 11 10.77 15.65 12.59
C VAL A 11 9.89 16.70 13.26
N PHE A 12 8.85 17.15 12.55
CA PHE A 12 7.88 18.14 13.01
C PHE A 12 6.48 17.79 12.50
N ALA A 13 5.45 18.43 13.08
CA ALA A 13 4.07 18.19 12.68
C ALA A 13 3.81 18.80 11.28
N PRO A 14 3.04 18.12 10.40
CA PRO A 14 2.89 18.53 9.00
C PRO A 14 2.32 19.95 8.83
N GLU A 15 1.56 20.44 9.81
CA GLU A 15 1.00 21.80 9.82
C GLU A 15 2.10 22.88 9.89
N GLN A 16 3.30 22.52 10.32
CA GLN A 16 4.44 23.45 10.46
C GLN A 16 5.34 23.49 9.23
N PHE A 17 5.05 22.69 8.19
CA PHE A 17 5.93 22.50 7.03
C PHE A 17 6.28 23.82 6.32
N SER A 18 5.27 24.63 5.97
CA SER A 18 5.49 25.91 5.27
C SER A 18 6.34 26.87 6.09
N GLN A 19 6.05 26.98 7.39
CA GLN A 19 6.76 27.89 8.29
C GLN A 19 8.23 27.48 8.48
N ILE A 20 8.48 26.18 8.59
CA ILE A 20 9.83 25.64 8.79
C ILE A 20 10.65 25.78 7.50
N LYS A 21 10.05 25.52 6.34
CA LYS A 21 10.71 25.72 5.03
C LYS A 21 11.19 27.16 4.87
N GLU A 22 10.30 28.13 5.05
CA GLU A 22 10.64 29.56 4.94
C GLU A 22 11.69 30.00 5.98
N ASN A 23 11.65 29.41 7.18
CA ASN A 23 12.66 29.68 8.19
C ASN A 23 14.02 29.18 7.73
N ILE A 24 14.13 27.91 7.32
CA ILE A 24 15.38 27.26 6.89
C ILE A 24 16.03 28.01 5.71
N GLU A 25 15.23 28.39 4.70
CA GLU A 25 15.69 29.17 3.55
C GLU A 25 16.24 30.55 3.99
N ARG A 26 15.59 31.21 4.95
CA ARG A 26 16.00 32.54 5.46
C ARG A 26 17.31 32.51 6.24
N ILE A 27 17.59 31.42 6.95
CA ILE A 27 18.87 31.23 7.67
C ILE A 27 19.98 30.71 6.75
N GLY A 28 19.70 30.55 5.46
CA GLY A 28 20.71 30.21 4.44
C GLY A 28 21.07 28.73 4.37
N TYR A 29 20.27 27.85 4.95
CA TYR A 29 20.46 26.40 4.85
C TYR A 29 19.59 25.85 3.73
N SER A 30 20.16 24.96 2.92
CA SER A 30 19.41 24.16 1.94
C SER A 30 19.49 22.70 2.37
N PRO A 31 18.41 22.11 2.89
CA PRO A 31 18.41 20.70 3.28
C PRO A 31 18.62 19.81 2.05
N GLU A 32 19.37 18.72 2.20
CA GLU A 32 19.52 17.72 1.14
C GLU A 32 18.20 16.98 0.84
N LEU A 33 17.35 16.84 1.86
CA LEU A 33 16.04 16.21 1.77
C LEU A 33 15.03 16.97 2.65
N PHE A 34 13.90 17.39 2.08
CA PHE A 34 12.84 18.10 2.80
C PHE A 34 11.46 17.66 2.31
N GLU A 35 10.95 16.59 2.92
CA GLU A 35 9.73 15.89 2.48
C GLU A 35 8.72 15.76 3.61
N LEU A 36 7.43 15.71 3.26
CA LEU A 36 6.34 15.35 4.16
C LEU A 36 6.18 13.83 4.18
N THR A 37 6.72 13.17 5.20
CA THR A 37 6.68 11.71 5.31
C THR A 37 5.68 11.24 6.38
N MET A 38 4.96 10.17 6.06
CA MET A 38 4.11 9.49 7.03
C MET A 38 4.96 8.54 7.86
N ILE A 39 5.03 8.77 9.17
CA ILE A 39 5.70 7.83 10.09
C ILE A 39 4.70 6.73 10.46
N PRO A 40 4.98 5.45 10.11
CA PRO A 40 4.08 4.36 10.44
C PRO A 40 3.94 4.24 11.96
N GLN A 41 2.70 4.19 12.46
CA GLN A 41 2.45 4.02 13.90
C GLN A 41 2.83 2.63 14.42
N THR A 42 3.00 1.67 13.52
CA THR A 42 3.39 0.30 13.82
C THR A 42 4.45 -0.17 12.84
N THR A 43 5.54 -0.73 13.34
CA THR A 43 6.60 -1.34 12.52
C THR A 43 6.73 -2.81 12.88
N VAL A 44 6.93 -3.66 11.86
CA VAL A 44 7.33 -5.06 12.05
C VAL A 44 8.76 -5.19 11.56
N PRO A 45 9.72 -5.62 12.41
CA PRO A 45 11.09 -5.85 11.97
C PRO A 45 11.12 -6.99 10.94
N LEU A 46 11.89 -6.80 9.86
CA LEU A 46 12.09 -7.81 8.82
C LEU A 46 13.52 -8.34 8.89
N GLU A 47 13.70 -9.64 8.75
CA GLU A 47 15.02 -10.23 8.55
C GLU A 47 15.55 -9.94 7.13
N GLU A 48 16.85 -10.04 6.93
CA GLU A 48 17.54 -9.62 5.70
C GLU A 48 16.92 -10.20 4.42
N LYS A 49 16.55 -11.49 4.46
CA LYS A 49 15.89 -12.18 3.34
C LYS A 49 14.49 -11.64 3.04
N GLU A 50 13.75 -11.28 4.08
CA GLU A 50 12.38 -10.78 4.00
C GLU A 50 12.38 -9.32 3.53
N ALA A 51 13.33 -8.52 4.00
CA ALA A 51 13.57 -7.16 3.50
C ALA A 51 13.92 -7.17 2.01
N LEU A 52 14.79 -8.09 1.57
CA LEU A 52 15.14 -8.23 0.15
C LEU A 52 13.95 -8.65 -0.72
N GLN A 53 13.07 -9.51 -0.19
CA GLN A 53 11.81 -9.85 -0.85
C GLN A 53 10.87 -8.64 -0.90
N MET A 54 10.79 -7.86 0.17
CA MET A 54 9.97 -6.65 0.20
C MET A 54 10.47 -5.61 -0.80
N LEU A 55 11.78 -5.40 -0.90
CA LEU A 55 12.42 -4.53 -1.90
C LEU A 55 12.08 -4.95 -3.33
N ARG A 56 12.25 -6.23 -3.65
CA ARG A 56 11.92 -6.71 -5.01
C ARG A 56 10.42 -6.69 -5.30
N LEU A 57 9.57 -6.82 -4.28
CA LEU A 57 8.13 -6.62 -4.42
C LEU A 57 7.85 -5.15 -4.76
N MET A 58 8.51 -4.21 -4.08
CA MET A 58 8.41 -2.78 -4.42
C MET A 58 8.83 -2.52 -5.87
N ASP A 59 9.95 -3.09 -6.32
CA ASP A 59 10.42 -2.97 -7.71
C ASP A 59 9.44 -3.59 -8.72
N ALA A 60 8.87 -4.77 -8.41
CA ALA A 60 7.89 -5.46 -9.27
C ALA A 60 6.53 -4.75 -9.32
N LEU A 61 6.24 -3.89 -8.34
CA LEU A 61 5.07 -3.02 -8.37
C LEU A 61 5.27 -1.82 -9.31
N GLU A 62 6.48 -1.60 -9.82
CA GLU A 62 6.83 -0.52 -10.74
C GLU A 62 6.87 -0.98 -12.23
N ASP A 63 5.82 -1.58 -12.84
CA ASP A 63 5.64 -1.59 -14.33
C ASP A 63 4.33 -0.98 -14.96
N SER A 64 4.48 -0.35 -16.15
CA SER A 64 3.84 0.85 -16.81
C SER A 64 2.32 1.14 -16.71
N GLU A 65 1.98 2.37 -16.29
CA GLU A 65 1.01 3.36 -16.85
C GLU A 65 0.92 4.56 -15.87
N GLU A 66 0.96 5.79 -16.39
CA GLU A 66 0.95 7.06 -15.63
C GLU A 66 -0.48 7.59 -15.48
N VAL A 67 -0.97 7.73 -14.25
CA VAL A 67 -2.30 8.30 -13.94
C VAL A 67 -2.15 9.40 -12.89
N GLN A 68 -2.45 10.64 -13.26
CA GLN A 68 -2.41 11.81 -12.37
C GLN A 68 -3.76 11.97 -11.65
N LYS A 69 -3.77 12.02 -10.32
CA LYS A 69 -4.97 12.09 -9.47
C LYS A 69 -4.73 12.94 -8.21
N VAL A 70 -5.78 13.22 -7.44
CA VAL A 70 -5.72 13.99 -6.18
C VAL A 70 -5.95 13.07 -4.98
N TYR A 71 -5.05 13.11 -4.00
CA TYR A 71 -5.18 12.42 -2.72
C TYR A 71 -4.87 13.41 -1.58
N ASN A 72 -5.75 13.50 -0.57
CA ASN A 72 -5.66 14.50 0.50
C ASN A 72 -5.47 15.96 0.03
N GLY A 73 -6.02 16.31 -1.14
CA GLY A 73 -5.88 17.66 -1.71
C GLY A 73 -4.52 17.95 -2.36
N VAL A 74 -3.63 16.96 -2.41
CA VAL A 74 -2.32 17.06 -3.07
C VAL A 74 -2.35 16.20 -4.34
N GLU A 75 -1.81 16.75 -5.43
CA GLU A 75 -1.67 15.99 -6.66
C GLU A 75 -0.60 14.91 -6.49
N TYR A 76 -0.94 13.71 -6.94
CA TYR A 76 -0.02 12.60 -6.99
C TYR A 76 -0.02 12.00 -8.39
N GLU A 77 1.12 11.41 -8.71
CA GLU A 77 1.36 10.64 -9.90
C GLU A 77 1.28 9.16 -9.53
N SER A 78 0.41 8.41 -10.19
CA SER A 78 0.52 6.96 -10.17
C SER A 78 1.34 6.52 -11.34
N ARG A 79 2.50 5.92 -11.08
CA ARG A 79 3.22 5.12 -12.07
C ARG A 79 2.99 3.68 -11.70
N LYS A 80 2.47 2.90 -12.64
CA LYS A 80 2.74 1.45 -12.64
C LYS A 80 1.96 0.63 -11.58
N GLY A 81 0.95 1.26 -10.99
CA GLY A 81 0.26 0.74 -9.83
C GLY A 81 0.78 1.32 -8.52
N THR A 82 1.91 2.01 -8.51
CA THR A 82 2.46 2.74 -7.37
C THR A 82 2.02 4.19 -7.45
N ALA A 83 1.55 4.78 -6.35
CA ALA A 83 1.16 6.18 -6.26
C ALA A 83 2.23 6.94 -5.48
N ARG A 84 2.77 8.03 -6.06
CA ARG A 84 3.75 8.90 -5.43
C ARG A 84 3.35 10.37 -5.60
N TYR A 85 3.66 11.21 -4.62
CA TYR A 85 3.63 12.66 -4.85
C TYR A 85 4.75 13.07 -5.81
N PHE A 86 4.69 14.29 -6.34
CA PHE A 86 5.71 14.82 -7.26
C PHE A 86 7.11 14.96 -6.62
N ASP A 87 7.19 14.99 -5.29
CA ASP A 87 8.46 14.95 -4.56
C ASP A 87 9.05 13.53 -4.46
N GLY A 88 8.34 12.49 -4.91
CA GLY A 88 8.78 11.09 -4.88
C GLY A 88 8.22 10.26 -3.72
N THR A 89 7.56 10.91 -2.74
CA THR A 89 6.99 10.25 -1.56
C THR A 89 5.94 9.21 -1.95
N LEU A 90 6.04 7.99 -1.41
CA LEU A 90 5.05 6.93 -1.64
C LEU A 90 3.72 7.21 -0.92
N VAL A 91 2.63 7.21 -1.69
CA VAL A 91 1.25 7.45 -1.21
C VAL A 91 0.44 6.16 -1.15
N GLY A 92 0.83 5.14 -1.92
CA GLY A 92 0.19 3.83 -1.89
C GLY A 92 0.18 3.14 -3.23
N THR A 93 -0.90 2.42 -3.53
CA THR A 93 -1.08 1.72 -4.81
C THR A 93 -2.42 2.07 -5.45
N SER A 94 -2.45 2.13 -6.78
CA SER A 94 -3.66 2.27 -7.59
C SER A 94 -4.20 0.92 -8.10
N LEU A 95 -3.56 -0.19 -7.74
CA LEU A 95 -3.93 -1.54 -8.20
C LEU A 95 -5.14 -2.09 -7.44
N GLY A 96 -5.95 -2.88 -8.16
CA GLY A 96 -6.99 -3.69 -7.54
C GLY A 96 -6.40 -4.84 -6.72
N LEU A 97 -7.15 -5.29 -5.71
CA LEU A 97 -6.70 -6.39 -4.83
C LEU A 97 -6.45 -7.70 -5.59
N ASN A 98 -7.19 -7.97 -6.67
CA ASN A 98 -6.98 -9.13 -7.54
C ASN A 98 -5.60 -9.07 -8.24
N GLN A 99 -5.20 -7.89 -8.70
CA GLN A 99 -3.88 -7.67 -9.32
C GLN A 99 -2.76 -7.77 -8.28
N LEU A 100 -2.97 -7.21 -7.08
CA LEU A 100 -2.03 -7.36 -5.97
C LEU A 100 -1.85 -8.81 -5.56
N LEU A 101 -2.93 -9.58 -5.51
CA LEU A 101 -2.90 -11.00 -5.20
C LEU A 101 -2.13 -11.80 -6.26
N GLU A 102 -2.39 -11.54 -7.55
CA GLU A 102 -1.64 -12.15 -8.65
C GLU A 102 -0.14 -11.86 -8.52
N ARG A 103 0.23 -10.58 -8.40
CA ARG A 103 1.64 -10.16 -8.26
C ARG A 103 2.28 -10.80 -7.05
N PHE A 104 1.59 -10.82 -5.90
CA PHE A 104 2.08 -11.43 -4.67
C PHE A 104 2.36 -12.93 -4.83
N VAL A 105 1.43 -13.69 -5.43
CA VAL A 105 1.59 -15.13 -5.66
C VAL A 105 2.74 -15.42 -6.61
N ARG A 106 2.80 -14.71 -7.76
CA ARG A 106 3.88 -14.86 -8.75
C ARG A 106 5.25 -14.51 -8.15
N PHE A 107 5.32 -13.43 -7.38
CA PHE A 107 6.57 -12.92 -6.81
C PHE A 107 7.10 -13.79 -5.66
N SER A 108 6.23 -14.12 -4.70
CA SER A 108 6.63 -14.89 -3.52
C SER A 108 6.81 -16.38 -3.82
N GLY A 109 6.21 -16.88 -4.89
CA GLY A 109 6.15 -18.31 -5.20
C GLY A 109 5.25 -19.10 -4.24
N CYS A 110 4.44 -18.42 -3.42
CA CYS A 110 3.50 -19.09 -2.52
C CYS A 110 2.36 -19.76 -3.31
N SER A 111 1.65 -20.70 -2.68
CA SER A 111 0.46 -21.28 -3.29
C SER A 111 -0.67 -20.25 -3.38
N LEU A 112 -1.54 -20.38 -4.38
CA LEU A 112 -2.75 -19.56 -4.49
C LEU A 112 -3.57 -19.55 -3.19
N ASN A 113 -3.71 -20.71 -2.54
CA ASN A 113 -4.42 -20.82 -1.26
C ASN A 113 -3.77 -19.99 -0.15
N ALA A 114 -2.44 -19.90 -0.11
CA ALA A 114 -1.73 -19.06 0.86
C ALA A 114 -1.97 -17.57 0.57
N GLY A 115 -1.89 -17.16 -0.70
CA GLY A 115 -2.21 -15.80 -1.13
C GLY A 115 -3.65 -15.39 -0.80
N VAL A 116 -4.62 -16.25 -1.13
CA VAL A 116 -6.05 -15.98 -0.84
C VAL A 116 -6.26 -15.82 0.66
N LYS A 117 -5.66 -16.67 1.51
CA LYS A 117 -5.73 -16.52 2.97
C LYS A 117 -5.15 -15.19 3.44
N ALA A 118 -4.07 -14.72 2.83
CA ALA A 118 -3.43 -13.45 3.18
C ALA A 118 -4.35 -12.24 2.96
N VAL A 119 -5.23 -12.30 1.96
CA VAL A 119 -6.16 -11.20 1.61
C VAL A 119 -7.60 -11.43 2.09
N THR A 120 -7.91 -12.57 2.72
CA THR A 120 -9.27 -12.91 3.21
C THR A 120 -9.26 -13.36 4.68
N GLU A 121 -8.86 -14.60 4.97
CA GLU A 121 -8.91 -15.21 6.31
C GLU A 121 -8.08 -14.43 7.33
N ASN A 122 -6.87 -14.00 6.98
CA ASN A 122 -5.96 -13.34 7.91
C ASN A 122 -6.48 -11.95 8.34
N PRO A 123 -6.88 -11.03 7.43
CA PRO A 123 -7.55 -9.79 7.81
C PRO A 123 -8.81 -10.02 8.63
N ALA A 124 -9.63 -11.02 8.28
CA ALA A 124 -10.85 -11.32 9.02
C ALA A 124 -10.56 -11.73 10.48
N LYS A 125 -9.47 -12.46 10.74
CA LYS A 125 -9.02 -12.79 12.10
C LYS A 125 -8.49 -11.58 12.86
N ILE A 126 -7.65 -10.77 12.22
CA ILE A 126 -7.09 -9.54 12.82
C ILE A 126 -8.21 -8.59 13.25
N LEU A 127 -9.24 -8.47 12.42
CA LEU A 127 -10.41 -7.63 12.69
C LEU A 127 -11.47 -8.30 13.57
N SER A 128 -11.24 -9.53 14.05
CA SER A 128 -12.18 -10.30 14.87
C SER A 128 -13.56 -10.54 14.22
N ILE A 129 -13.61 -10.64 12.88
CA ILE A 129 -14.82 -10.89 12.09
C ILE A 129 -14.79 -12.25 11.37
N GLN A 130 -13.85 -13.12 11.71
CA GLN A 130 -13.65 -14.44 11.09
C GLN A 130 -14.86 -15.37 11.20
N ASN A 131 -15.76 -15.14 12.17
CA ASN A 131 -16.99 -15.92 12.31
C ASN A 131 -17.99 -15.62 11.18
N ARG A 132 -17.86 -14.47 10.52
CA ARG A 132 -18.74 -14.04 9.42
C ARG A 132 -18.03 -13.96 8.07
N LYS A 133 -16.73 -13.66 8.03
CA LYS A 133 -16.01 -13.36 6.78
C LYS A 133 -14.70 -14.15 6.62
N GLY A 134 -14.11 -14.05 5.44
CA GLY A 134 -12.76 -14.52 5.15
C GLY A 134 -12.63 -16.01 4.79
N LYS A 135 -13.73 -16.77 4.75
CA LYS A 135 -13.76 -18.15 4.21
C LYS A 135 -15.07 -18.44 3.51
N ILE A 136 -15.04 -19.38 2.58
CA ILE A 136 -16.22 -20.01 2.00
C ILE A 136 -16.61 -21.18 2.90
N GLU A 137 -17.59 -20.97 3.76
CA GLU A 137 -18.04 -21.93 4.77
C GLU A 137 -19.51 -21.66 5.13
N SER A 138 -20.27 -22.70 5.47
CA SER A 138 -21.67 -22.55 5.86
C SER A 138 -21.82 -21.66 7.10
N GLY A 139 -22.83 -20.79 7.10
CA GLY A 139 -23.09 -19.84 8.19
C GLY A 139 -22.31 -18.51 8.10
N LYS A 140 -21.43 -18.34 7.10
CA LYS A 140 -20.73 -17.08 6.81
C LYS A 140 -21.49 -16.21 5.82
N ASP A 141 -21.14 -14.92 5.79
CA ASP A 141 -21.70 -13.99 4.81
C ASP A 141 -21.28 -14.43 3.40
N ALA A 142 -22.22 -14.39 2.45
CA ALA A 142 -21.96 -14.71 1.05
C ALA A 142 -21.29 -13.53 0.31
N ASP A 143 -20.09 -13.18 0.79
CA ASP A 143 -19.19 -12.20 0.18
C ASP A 143 -18.15 -12.95 -0.67
N LEU A 144 -18.35 -12.95 -1.98
CA LEU A 144 -17.58 -13.76 -2.93
C LEU A 144 -17.10 -12.90 -4.09
N VAL A 145 -15.88 -13.18 -4.55
CA VAL A 145 -15.34 -12.65 -5.80
C VAL A 145 -15.01 -13.85 -6.69
N ILE A 146 -15.55 -13.84 -7.90
CA ILE A 146 -15.27 -14.85 -8.92
C ILE A 146 -14.30 -14.22 -9.90
N LEU A 147 -13.17 -14.91 -10.14
CA LEU A 147 -12.12 -14.46 -11.04
C LEU A 147 -12.09 -15.35 -12.30
N ASP A 148 -11.77 -14.73 -13.43
CA ASP A 148 -11.37 -15.43 -14.65
C ASP A 148 -9.94 -16.01 -14.49
N GLU A 149 -9.51 -16.88 -15.41
CA GLU A 149 -8.15 -17.46 -15.41
C GLU A 149 -7.05 -16.40 -15.52
N ASP A 150 -7.37 -15.24 -16.09
CA ASP A 150 -6.49 -14.08 -16.23
C ASP A 150 -6.49 -13.16 -14.99
N TRP A 151 -7.08 -13.61 -13.87
CA TRP A 151 -7.24 -12.85 -12.61
C TRP A 151 -8.17 -11.63 -12.69
N SER A 152 -8.81 -11.37 -13.82
CA SER A 152 -9.84 -10.33 -13.91
C SER A 152 -11.09 -10.73 -13.14
N VAL A 153 -11.80 -9.75 -12.58
CA VAL A 153 -13.03 -10.01 -11.82
C VAL A 153 -14.16 -10.31 -12.79
N TRP A 154 -14.72 -11.52 -12.69
CA TRP A 154 -15.90 -11.94 -13.46
C TRP A 154 -17.20 -11.52 -12.76
N SER A 155 -17.28 -11.66 -11.43
CA SER A 155 -18.44 -11.25 -10.64
C SER A 155 -18.05 -10.95 -9.20
N THR A 156 -18.80 -10.05 -8.56
CA THR A 156 -18.71 -9.78 -7.12
C THR A 156 -20.08 -9.93 -6.49
N ILE A 157 -20.13 -10.68 -5.39
CA ILE A 157 -21.32 -10.96 -4.60
C ILE A 157 -21.07 -10.41 -3.20
N VAL A 158 -22.01 -9.62 -2.67
CA VAL A 158 -21.96 -9.07 -1.32
C VAL A 158 -23.26 -9.45 -0.60
N GLU A 159 -23.14 -10.12 0.54
CA GLU A 159 -24.27 -10.66 1.31
C GLU A 159 -25.29 -11.43 0.45
N GLY A 160 -24.78 -12.21 -0.51
CA GLY A 160 -25.60 -13.03 -1.42
C GLY A 160 -26.21 -12.28 -2.60
N LYS A 161 -25.96 -10.97 -2.74
CA LYS A 161 -26.43 -10.17 -3.88
C LYS A 161 -25.30 -9.93 -4.86
N VAL A 162 -25.53 -10.19 -6.15
CA VAL A 162 -24.59 -9.82 -7.20
C VAL A 162 -24.56 -8.29 -7.31
N VAL A 163 -23.41 -7.69 -7.04
CA VAL A 163 -23.19 -6.23 -7.12
C VAL A 163 -22.36 -5.83 -8.34
N PHE A 164 -21.68 -6.79 -8.95
CA PHE A 164 -20.90 -6.61 -10.17
C PHE A 164 -20.92 -7.91 -10.99
N HIS A 165 -21.00 -7.77 -12.31
CA HIS A 165 -20.87 -8.86 -13.27
C HIS A 165 -20.31 -8.29 -14.59
N LYS A 166 -19.35 -8.98 -15.17
CA LYS A 166 -18.66 -8.60 -16.42
C LYS A 166 -19.50 -8.92 -17.65
#